data_AF-A0A067PJ43-F1
#
_entry.id   AF-A0A067PJ43-F1
#
_cell.length_a   1.000
_cell.length_b   1.000
_cell.length_c   1.000
_cell.angle_alpha   90.00
_cell.angle_beta   90.00
_cell.angle_gamma   90.00
#
_symmetry.space_group_name_H-M   'P 1'
#
loop_
_entity.id
_entity.type
_entity.pdbx_description
1 polymer ?
#
loop_
_entity_poly.entity_id
_entity_poly.type
_entity_poly.pdbx_seq_one_letter_code
_entity_poly.pdbx_strand_id
1 'polypeptide(L)'
;MSLIATPQAHSPALQRVLVAHDALLESFRSVSHRYHDMSTALVLLGLEEAAELSAYIPPLISVVASYSASFAQLAADVRPLRKHMEAVHHTDASLEDLRARRNALGTQVDVPPLAVTDDPSERNAELERVAGDIHDLSVKITNSEAALAESKKAAIKKWMSAYIDAFDVFSKSVTTVGSRGRSNLHNVDGSENVGPPPSTTQPTKASIDPPGRFSRRSVSDFGVRNNLSPSPPSYIRRASAFFTRRKSTHASVANMDVSDGRSRPATTPPATDRHPPIFDKREAASVAPSSPSSVNNATDLPRPQLPSHLTDVTILELTHHND
;
A
#
# COMPACT_ATOMS: atom_id res chain seq x y z
N MET A 1 -1.10 43.50 0.21
CA MET A 1 -0.35 42.23 0.23
C MET A 1 -1.36 41.10 0.21
N SER A 2 -1.63 40.53 -0.97
CA SER A 2 -2.61 39.46 -1.13
C SER A 2 -1.94 38.14 -0.77
N LEU A 3 -2.40 37.48 0.29
CA LEU A 3 -1.99 36.13 0.65
C LEU A 3 -2.46 35.19 -0.47
N ILE A 4 -1.54 34.79 -1.35
CA ILE A 4 -1.77 33.75 -2.34
C ILE A 4 -1.97 32.46 -1.54
N ALA A 5 -3.24 32.11 -1.28
CA ALA A 5 -3.60 30.83 -0.70
C ALA A 5 -3.16 29.75 -1.69
N THR A 6 -2.05 29.08 -1.39
CA THR A 6 -1.63 27.90 -2.14
C THR A 6 -2.75 26.87 -2.06
N PRO A 7 -3.33 26.42 -3.19
CA PRO A 7 -4.37 25.43 -3.17
C PRO A 7 -3.78 24.10 -2.68
N GLN A 8 -3.90 23.83 -1.38
CA GLN A 8 -3.69 22.49 -0.82
C GLN A 8 -4.90 21.62 -1.16
N ALA A 9 -5.03 21.29 -2.44
CA ALA A 9 -6.05 20.40 -2.97
C ALA A 9 -5.54 18.95 -2.92
N HIS A 10 -5.21 18.48 -1.72
CA HIS A 10 -4.81 17.10 -1.47
C HIS A 10 -5.88 16.44 -0.62
N SER A 11 -6.27 15.21 -0.97
CA SER A 11 -7.16 14.42 -0.12
C SER A 11 -6.59 14.29 1.30
N PRO A 12 -7.18 14.96 2.31
CA PRO A 12 -6.61 14.98 3.67
C PRO A 12 -6.63 13.58 4.30
N ALA A 13 -7.54 12.71 3.84
CA ALA A 13 -7.59 11.31 4.25
C ALA A 13 -6.40 10.51 3.73
N LEU A 14 -6.04 10.65 2.44
CA LEU A 14 -4.90 9.94 1.85
C LEU A 14 -3.58 10.38 2.49
N GLN A 15 -3.43 11.68 2.74
CA GLN A 15 -2.27 12.21 3.45
C GLN A 15 -2.13 11.63 4.86
N ARG A 16 -3.24 11.52 5.60
CA ARG A 16 -3.23 10.88 6.93
C ARG A 16 -2.82 9.40 6.85
N VAL A 17 -3.24 8.67 5.81
CA VAL A 17 -2.81 7.27 5.60
C VAL A 17 -1.32 7.18 5.33
N LEU A 18 -0.76 8.06 4.49
CA LEU A 18 0.68 8.11 4.21
C LEU A 18 1.50 8.43 5.47
N VAL A 19 1.08 9.42 6.25
CA VAL A 19 1.73 9.77 7.52
C VAL A 19 1.66 8.61 8.52
N ALA A 20 0.50 7.96 8.65
CA ALA A 20 0.36 6.79 9.52
C ALA A 20 1.23 5.61 9.06
N HIS A 21 1.36 5.41 7.75
CA HIS A 21 2.25 4.39 7.17
C HIS A 21 3.72 4.65 7.54
N ASP A 22 4.19 5.90 7.44
CA ASP A 22 5.56 6.27 7.83
C ASP A 22 5.79 6.04 9.34
N ALA A 23 4.83 6.44 10.18
CA ALA A 23 4.92 6.21 11.61
C ALA A 23 4.99 4.72 11.97
N LEU A 24 4.26 3.86 11.24
CA LEU A 24 4.34 2.41 11.39
C LEU A 24 5.71 1.86 10.97
N LEU A 25 6.23 2.30 9.82
CA LEU A 25 7.57 1.91 9.36
C LEU A 25 8.64 2.28 10.39
N GLU A 26 8.55 3.46 10.96
CA GLU A 26 9.48 3.92 11.98
C GLU A 26 9.35 3.12 13.27
N SER A 27 8.11 2.79 13.66
CA SER A 27 7.85 1.91 14.80
C SER A 27 8.48 0.53 14.61
N PHE A 28 8.38 -0.09 13.43
CA PHE A 28 8.99 -1.39 13.16
C PHE A 28 10.52 -1.33 13.20
N ARG A 29 11.13 -0.28 12.67
CA ARG A 29 12.59 -0.07 12.75
C ARG A 29 13.05 0.13 14.18
N SER A 30 12.34 0.96 14.95
CA SER A 30 12.62 1.20 16.37
C SER A 30 12.55 -0.09 17.18
N VAL A 31 11.51 -0.91 16.97
CA VAL A 31 11.38 -2.22 17.63
C VAL A 31 12.51 -3.16 17.22
N SER A 32 12.84 -3.23 15.92
CA SER A 32 13.98 -4.02 15.42
C SER A 32 15.30 -3.63 16.10
N HIS A 33 15.59 -2.33 16.19
CA HIS A 33 16.77 -1.79 16.85
C HIS A 33 16.82 -2.17 18.33
N ARG A 34 15.70 -2.01 19.06
CA ARG A 34 15.65 -2.37 20.48
C ARG A 34 15.88 -3.87 20.73
N TYR A 35 15.37 -4.74 19.86
CA TYR A 35 15.70 -6.17 19.94
C TYR A 35 17.18 -6.42 19.64
N HIS A 36 17.79 -5.69 18.71
CA HIS A 36 19.22 -5.79 18.45
C HIS A 36 20.05 -5.36 19.67
N ASP A 37 19.77 -4.20 20.25
CA ASP A 37 20.44 -3.71 21.46
C ASP A 37 20.32 -4.72 22.60
N MET A 38 19.13 -5.30 22.80
CA MET A 38 18.91 -6.32 23.80
C MET A 38 19.74 -7.58 23.53
N SER A 39 19.88 -8.01 22.26
CA SER A 39 20.76 -9.13 21.91
C SER A 39 22.22 -8.83 22.23
N THR A 40 22.69 -7.61 21.98
CA THR A 40 24.05 -7.17 22.30
C THR A 40 24.27 -7.09 23.82
N ALA A 41 23.31 -6.54 24.57
CA ALA A 41 23.37 -6.48 26.02
C ALA A 41 23.42 -7.89 26.64
N LEU A 42 22.67 -8.85 26.09
CA LEU A 42 22.74 -10.26 26.52
C LEU A 42 24.12 -10.89 26.23
N VAL A 43 24.78 -10.52 25.12
CA VAL A 43 26.17 -10.96 24.87
C VAL A 43 27.10 -10.46 25.96
N LEU A 44 27.02 -9.16 26.29
CA LEU A 44 27.86 -8.56 27.34
C LEU A 44 27.60 -9.21 28.70
N LEU A 45 26.32 -9.38 29.06
CA LEU A 45 25.93 -10.07 30.28
C LEU A 45 26.51 -11.49 30.34
N GLY A 46 26.46 -12.24 29.23
CA GLY A 46 27.03 -13.58 29.16
C GLY A 46 28.56 -13.65 29.32
N LEU A 47 29.27 -12.55 29.06
CA LEU A 47 30.71 -12.45 29.28
C LEU A 47 31.07 -12.07 30.73
N GLU A 48 30.17 -11.42 31.45
CA GLU A 48 30.36 -10.95 32.84
C GLU A 48 29.95 -11.99 33.88
N GLU A 49 29.03 -12.89 33.54
CA GLU A 49 28.38 -13.81 34.46
C GLU A 49 29.12 -15.16 34.64
N ALA A 50 28.76 -15.88 35.71
CA ALA A 50 29.33 -17.20 36.01
C ALA A 50 29.05 -18.23 34.89
N ALA A 51 29.94 -19.24 34.79
CA ALA A 51 29.90 -20.26 33.74
C ALA A 51 28.52 -20.96 33.60
N GLU A 52 27.82 -21.15 34.70
CA GLU A 52 26.48 -21.77 34.73
C GLU A 52 25.45 -20.90 33.98
N LEU A 53 25.37 -19.60 34.29
CA LEU A 53 24.43 -18.69 33.63
C LEU A 53 24.80 -18.44 32.17
N SER A 54 26.11 -18.41 31.87
CA SER A 54 26.62 -18.24 30.51
C SER A 54 26.14 -19.33 29.54
N ALA A 55 25.77 -20.53 30.02
CA ALA A 55 25.27 -21.61 29.18
C ALA A 55 23.84 -21.35 28.65
N TYR A 56 23.02 -20.59 29.39
CA TYR A 56 21.61 -20.32 29.04
C TYR A 56 21.44 -19.09 28.12
N ILE A 57 22.44 -18.21 28.09
CA ILE A 57 22.38 -16.92 27.40
C ILE A 57 22.48 -17.04 25.85
N PRO A 58 23.34 -17.87 25.25
CA PRO A 58 23.50 -17.95 23.79
C PRO A 58 22.22 -18.30 23.03
N PRO A 59 21.39 -19.28 23.47
CA PRO A 59 20.11 -19.54 22.82
C PRO A 59 19.16 -18.34 22.85
N LEU A 60 19.16 -17.57 23.94
CA LEU A 60 18.32 -16.39 24.09
C LEU A 60 18.79 -15.26 23.16
N ILE A 61 20.10 -15.00 23.08
CA ILE A 61 20.70 -14.04 22.13
C ILE A 61 20.23 -14.36 20.71
N SER A 62 20.30 -15.63 20.29
CA SER A 62 19.91 -16.04 18.95
C SER A 62 18.42 -15.78 18.65
N VAL A 63 17.54 -16.05 19.62
CA VAL A 63 16.09 -15.80 19.50
C VAL A 63 15.81 -14.30 19.38
N VAL A 64 16.41 -13.49 20.25
CA VAL A 64 16.24 -12.04 20.31
C VAL A 64 16.77 -11.38 19.03
N ALA A 65 17.95 -11.78 18.55
CA ALA A 65 18.51 -11.31 17.28
C ALA A 65 17.62 -11.71 16.09
N SER A 66 17.02 -12.90 16.13
CA SER A 66 16.10 -13.34 15.07
C SER A 66 14.82 -12.48 15.05
N TYR A 67 14.28 -12.09 16.20
CA TYR A 67 13.15 -11.14 16.25
C TYR A 67 13.52 -9.78 15.66
N SER A 68 14.71 -9.26 15.99
CA SER A 68 15.22 -8.02 15.38
C SER A 68 15.21 -8.09 13.86
N ALA A 69 15.75 -9.19 13.30
CA ALA A 69 15.78 -9.42 11.86
C ALA A 69 14.37 -9.53 11.24
N SER A 70 13.44 -10.24 11.89
CA SER A 70 12.04 -10.34 11.43
C SER A 70 11.35 -8.98 11.35
N PHE A 71 11.55 -8.10 12.33
CA PHE A 71 10.99 -6.74 12.30
C PHE A 71 11.65 -5.86 11.23
N ALA A 72 12.96 -5.96 11.05
CA ALA A 72 13.66 -5.25 9.98
C ALA A 72 13.14 -5.67 8.60
N GLN A 73 12.93 -6.97 8.39
CA GLN A 73 12.38 -7.50 7.14
C GLN A 73 10.95 -7.01 6.90
N LEU A 74 10.08 -7.06 7.92
CA LEU A 74 8.71 -6.54 7.80
C LEU A 74 8.71 -5.05 7.39
N ALA A 75 9.58 -4.23 8.00
CA ALA A 75 9.73 -2.83 7.64
C ALA A 75 10.23 -2.64 6.19
N ALA A 76 11.10 -3.53 5.70
CA ALA A 76 11.56 -3.53 4.32
C ALA A 76 10.45 -3.92 3.33
N ASP A 77 9.65 -4.93 3.67
CA ASP A 77 8.59 -5.47 2.82
C ASP A 77 7.41 -4.49 2.68
N VAL A 78 7.06 -3.78 3.74
CA VAL A 78 5.94 -2.83 3.71
C VAL A 78 6.32 -1.44 3.16
N ARG A 79 7.62 -1.09 3.12
CA ARG A 79 8.10 0.23 2.64
C ARG A 79 7.67 0.57 1.20
N PRO A 80 7.80 -0.33 0.20
CA PRO A 80 7.40 -0.03 -1.17
C PRO A 80 5.90 0.25 -1.34
N LEU A 81 5.07 -0.19 -0.39
CA LEU A 81 3.61 -0.05 -0.47
C LEU A 81 3.17 1.41 -0.46
N ARG A 82 3.98 2.31 0.11
CA ARG A 82 3.81 3.76 0.05
C ARG A 82 3.62 4.27 -1.39
N LYS A 83 4.40 3.75 -2.34
CA LYS A 83 4.41 4.19 -3.74
C LYS A 83 3.04 4.02 -4.42
N HIS A 84 2.25 3.02 -4.00
CA HIS A 84 0.90 2.83 -4.54
C HIS A 84 -0.05 3.97 -4.16
N MET A 85 0.09 4.50 -2.94
CA MET A 85 -0.72 5.62 -2.46
C MET A 85 -0.23 6.96 -3.01
N GLU A 86 1.08 7.13 -3.22
CA GLU A 86 1.65 8.32 -3.87
C GLU A 86 1.20 8.45 -5.33
N ALA A 87 1.10 7.35 -6.08
CA ALA A 87 0.58 7.37 -7.44
C ALA A 87 -0.89 7.85 -7.50
N VAL A 88 -1.70 7.43 -6.54
CA VAL A 88 -3.08 7.93 -6.38
C VAL A 88 -3.07 9.41 -6.01
N HIS A 89 -2.18 9.83 -5.12
CA HIS A 89 -2.06 11.24 -4.73
C HIS A 89 -1.69 12.14 -5.92
N HIS A 90 -0.78 11.69 -6.79
CA HIS A 90 -0.38 12.43 -7.97
C HIS A 90 -1.52 12.60 -8.99
N THR A 91 -2.31 11.54 -9.21
CA THR A 91 -3.47 11.59 -10.10
C THR A 91 -4.59 12.48 -9.54
N ASP A 92 -4.80 12.47 -8.22
CA ASP A 92 -5.72 13.39 -7.51
C ASP A 92 -5.29 14.85 -7.71
N ALA A 93 -4.00 15.16 -7.51
CA ALA A 93 -3.47 16.51 -7.71
C ALA A 93 -3.57 17.00 -9.17
N SER A 94 -3.34 16.12 -10.14
CA SER A 94 -3.51 16.44 -11.56
C SER A 94 -4.96 16.77 -11.91
N LEU A 95 -5.93 16.11 -11.28
CA LEU A 95 -7.35 16.40 -11.47
C LEU A 95 -7.72 17.78 -10.94
N GLU A 96 -7.18 18.15 -9.78
CA GLU A 96 -7.39 19.47 -9.19
C GLU A 96 -6.81 20.60 -10.03
N ASP A 97 -5.66 20.40 -10.67
CA ASP A 97 -5.12 21.37 -11.64
C ASP A 97 -6.07 21.56 -12.84
N LEU A 98 -6.65 20.48 -13.39
CA LEU A 98 -7.66 20.59 -14.46
C LEU A 98 -8.89 21.38 -14.00
N ARG A 99 -9.39 21.11 -12.79
CA ARG A 99 -10.52 21.84 -12.20
C ARG A 99 -10.20 23.32 -12.00
N ALA A 100 -9.00 23.62 -11.50
CA ALA A 100 -8.53 24.99 -11.29
C ALA A 100 -8.45 25.76 -12.62
N ARG A 101 -7.87 25.15 -13.68
CA ARG A 101 -7.80 25.74 -15.02
C ARG A 101 -9.19 26.01 -15.61
N ARG A 102 -10.11 25.05 -15.50
CA ARG A 102 -11.51 25.24 -15.94
C ARG A 102 -12.17 26.40 -15.19
N ASN A 103 -11.99 26.47 -13.87
CA ASN A 103 -12.57 27.54 -13.06
C ASN A 103 -11.97 28.92 -13.44
N ALA A 104 -10.66 28.98 -13.69
CA ALA A 104 -10.00 30.21 -14.14
C ALA A 104 -10.54 30.70 -15.50
N LEU A 105 -10.76 29.78 -16.45
CA LEU A 105 -11.42 30.12 -17.71
C LEU A 105 -12.87 30.55 -17.52
N GLY A 106 -13.61 29.88 -16.64
CA GLY A 106 -14.98 30.29 -16.28
C GLY A 106 -15.04 31.71 -15.75
N THR A 107 -14.09 32.09 -14.86
CA THR A 107 -14.02 33.47 -14.36
C THR A 107 -13.69 34.49 -15.46
N GLN A 108 -12.98 34.11 -16.53
CA GLN A 108 -12.72 35.02 -17.65
C GLN A 108 -13.98 35.31 -18.46
N VAL A 109 -14.90 34.34 -18.57
CA VAL A 109 -16.21 34.52 -19.24
C VAL A 109 -17.12 35.45 -18.44
N ASP A 110 -17.07 35.37 -17.12
CA ASP A 110 -17.94 36.15 -16.22
C ASP A 110 -17.47 37.60 -15.98
N VAL A 111 -16.22 37.94 -16.29
CA VAL A 111 -15.71 39.31 -16.11
C VAL A 111 -16.44 40.25 -17.07
N PRO A 112 -17.17 41.27 -16.56
CA PRO A 112 -17.84 42.24 -17.40
C PRO A 112 -16.83 42.93 -18.33
N PRO A 113 -17.22 43.24 -19.57
CA PRO A 113 -16.33 43.89 -20.53
C PRO A 113 -15.93 45.26 -19.98
N LEU A 114 -14.69 45.37 -19.48
CA LEU A 114 -14.02 46.66 -19.38
C LEU A 114 -13.88 47.17 -20.81
N ALA A 115 -14.26 48.43 -21.03
CA ALA A 115 -14.58 49.07 -22.32
C ALA A 115 -13.42 49.17 -23.35
N VAL A 116 -12.72 48.07 -23.63
CA VAL A 116 -11.41 48.06 -24.30
C VAL A 116 -11.41 47.32 -25.65
N THR A 117 -12.46 46.56 -25.99
CA THR A 117 -12.61 45.95 -27.32
C THR A 117 -13.86 46.46 -28.03
N ASP A 118 -13.64 47.34 -29.01
CA ASP A 118 -14.70 48.00 -29.80
C ASP A 118 -15.33 47.10 -30.89
N ASP A 119 -14.76 45.92 -31.17
CA ASP A 119 -15.31 44.98 -32.15
C ASP A 119 -16.10 43.82 -31.49
N PRO A 120 -17.44 43.77 -31.63
CA PRO A 120 -18.26 42.69 -31.11
C PRO A 120 -17.99 41.33 -31.80
N SER A 121 -17.46 41.32 -33.03
CA SER A 121 -17.15 40.08 -33.76
C SER A 121 -15.96 39.35 -33.14
N GLU A 122 -14.88 40.06 -32.85
CA GLU A 122 -13.69 39.50 -32.18
C GLU A 122 -14.04 38.96 -30.79
N ARG A 123 -14.90 39.68 -30.06
CA ARG A 123 -15.37 39.23 -28.74
C ARG A 123 -16.16 37.94 -28.81
N ASN A 124 -17.07 37.79 -29.77
CA ASN A 124 -17.85 36.56 -29.94
C ASN A 124 -16.94 35.38 -30.29
N ALA A 125 -15.95 35.58 -31.17
CA ALA A 125 -14.97 34.55 -31.52
C ALA A 125 -14.16 34.09 -30.29
N GLU A 126 -13.74 35.01 -29.43
CA GLU A 126 -13.02 34.68 -28.19
C GLU A 126 -13.92 33.95 -27.18
N LEU A 127 -15.18 34.36 -27.03
CA LEU A 127 -16.15 33.67 -26.17
C LEU A 127 -16.42 32.25 -26.66
N GLU A 128 -16.59 32.04 -27.97
CA GLU A 128 -16.74 30.70 -28.55
C GLU A 128 -15.49 29.84 -28.32
N ARG A 129 -14.29 30.43 -28.45
CA ARG A 129 -13.01 29.76 -28.16
C ARG A 129 -12.92 29.31 -26.71
N VAL A 130 -13.18 30.21 -25.75
CA VAL A 130 -13.15 29.91 -24.32
C VAL A 130 -14.23 28.89 -23.93
N ALA A 131 -15.42 28.97 -24.53
CA ALA A 131 -16.48 27.98 -24.33
C ALA A 131 -16.05 26.59 -24.79
N GLY A 132 -15.36 26.50 -25.95
CA GLY A 132 -14.74 25.27 -26.43
C GLY A 132 -13.71 24.70 -25.44
N ASP A 133 -12.78 25.54 -24.96
CA ASP A 133 -11.75 25.13 -24.00
C ASP A 133 -12.37 24.62 -22.68
N ILE A 134 -13.43 25.27 -22.19
CA ILE A 134 -14.18 24.84 -20.99
C ILE A 134 -14.86 23.48 -21.22
N HIS A 135 -15.46 23.28 -22.39
CA HIS A 135 -16.08 22.01 -22.76
C HIS A 135 -15.05 20.88 -22.78
N ASP A 136 -13.92 21.09 -23.46
CA ASP A 136 -12.82 20.12 -23.55
C ASP A 136 -12.24 19.76 -22.18
N LEU A 137 -12.04 20.76 -21.30
CA LEU A 137 -11.60 20.53 -19.92
C LEU A 137 -12.65 19.75 -19.12
N SER A 138 -13.95 20.02 -19.33
CA SER A 138 -15.03 19.31 -18.62
C SER A 138 -15.09 17.83 -19.01
N VAL A 139 -14.90 17.51 -20.29
CA VAL A 139 -14.78 16.12 -20.77
C VAL A 139 -13.53 15.46 -20.17
N LYS A 140 -12.38 16.14 -20.18
CA LYS A 140 -11.13 15.62 -19.57
C LYS A 140 -11.27 15.36 -18.07
N ILE A 141 -11.93 16.26 -17.33
CA ILE A 141 -12.20 16.11 -15.89
C ILE A 141 -13.06 14.88 -15.66
N THR A 142 -14.17 14.72 -16.40
CA THR A 142 -15.08 13.58 -16.25
C THR A 142 -14.37 12.25 -16.49
N ASN A 143 -13.57 12.16 -17.56
CA ASN A 143 -12.78 10.97 -17.87
C ASN A 143 -11.71 10.69 -16.80
N SER A 144 -11.05 11.73 -16.31
CA SER A 144 -10.01 11.62 -15.27
C SER A 144 -10.60 11.24 -13.91
N GLU A 145 -11.81 11.70 -13.57
CA GLU A 145 -12.53 11.31 -12.35
C GLU A 145 -12.86 9.81 -12.34
N ALA A 146 -13.37 9.29 -13.46
CA ALA A 146 -13.65 7.86 -13.61
C ALA A 146 -12.37 7.02 -13.48
N ALA A 147 -11.29 7.44 -14.16
CA ALA A 147 -9.99 6.78 -14.08
C ALA A 147 -9.40 6.83 -12.66
N LEU A 148 -9.55 7.95 -11.95
CA LEU A 148 -9.09 8.13 -10.58
C LEU A 148 -9.85 7.23 -9.60
N ALA A 149 -11.16 7.05 -9.77
CA ALA A 149 -11.97 6.17 -8.94
C ALA A 149 -11.51 4.70 -9.04
N GLU A 150 -11.31 4.21 -10.26
CA GLU A 150 -10.79 2.84 -10.47
C GLU A 150 -9.33 2.71 -10.02
N SER A 151 -8.49 3.72 -10.25
CA SER A 151 -7.11 3.75 -9.76
C SER A 151 -7.04 3.69 -8.22
N LYS A 152 -7.86 4.48 -7.51
CA LYS A 152 -8.00 4.44 -6.04
C LYS A 152 -8.36 3.04 -5.55
N LYS A 153 -9.38 2.43 -6.15
CA LYS A 153 -9.86 1.08 -5.80
C LYS A 153 -8.78 0.02 -6.05
N ALA A 154 -8.13 0.06 -7.21
CA ALA A 154 -7.05 -0.87 -7.56
C ALA A 154 -5.84 -0.72 -6.62
N ALA A 155 -5.42 0.52 -6.36
CA ALA A 155 -4.31 0.83 -5.47
C ALA A 155 -4.59 0.36 -4.03
N ILE A 156 -5.78 0.65 -3.49
CA ILE A 156 -6.17 0.22 -2.13
C ILE A 156 -6.22 -1.31 -2.04
N LYS A 157 -6.80 -1.99 -3.04
CA LYS A 157 -6.84 -3.46 -3.08
C LYS A 157 -5.42 -4.05 -3.09
N LYS A 158 -4.55 -3.54 -3.95
CA LYS A 158 -3.15 -3.99 -4.05
C LYS A 158 -2.38 -3.72 -2.76
N TRP A 159 -2.55 -2.53 -2.19
CA TRP A 159 -1.91 -2.12 -0.94
C TRP A 159 -2.33 -3.02 0.23
N MET A 160 -3.63 -3.28 0.41
CA MET A 160 -4.12 -4.16 1.48
C MET A 160 -3.66 -5.60 1.31
N SER A 161 -3.70 -6.15 0.08
CA SER A 161 -3.23 -7.52 -0.19
C SER A 161 -1.77 -7.67 0.20
N ALA A 162 -0.92 -6.77 -0.29
CA ALA A 162 0.51 -6.83 0.00
C ALA A 162 0.83 -6.62 1.50
N TYR A 163 0.03 -5.82 2.20
CA TYR A 163 0.12 -5.70 3.65
C TYR A 163 -0.19 -7.02 4.37
N ILE A 164 -1.28 -7.69 3.98
CA ILE A 164 -1.66 -8.99 4.55
C ILE A 164 -0.57 -10.02 4.29
N ASP A 165 -0.05 -10.08 3.06
CA ASP A 165 1.02 -11.02 2.68
C ASP A 165 2.30 -10.78 3.49
N ALA A 166 2.72 -9.52 3.67
CA ALA A 166 3.89 -9.18 4.48
C ALA A 166 3.71 -9.60 5.95
N PHE A 167 2.52 -9.37 6.53
CA PHE A 167 2.23 -9.79 7.90
C PHE A 167 2.13 -11.31 8.07
N ASP A 168 1.63 -12.04 7.06
CA ASP A 168 1.61 -13.50 7.08
C ASP A 168 3.03 -14.08 7.09
N VAL A 169 3.92 -13.58 6.23
CA VAL A 169 5.34 -13.97 6.21
C VAL A 169 6.01 -13.64 7.54
N PHE A 170 5.80 -12.43 8.07
CA PHE A 170 6.33 -12.03 9.37
C PHE A 170 5.82 -12.93 10.51
N SER A 171 4.51 -13.20 10.56
CA SER A 171 3.87 -14.04 11.58
C SER A 171 4.45 -15.46 11.61
N LYS A 172 4.65 -16.07 10.43
CA LYS A 172 5.31 -17.37 10.30
C LYS A 172 6.74 -17.33 10.82
N SER A 173 7.51 -16.30 10.43
CA SER A 173 8.89 -16.11 10.89
C SER A 173 8.99 -16.04 12.42
N VAL A 174 8.20 -15.18 13.07
CA VAL A 174 8.24 -15.02 14.54
C VAL A 174 7.74 -16.26 15.29
N THR A 175 6.81 -17.02 14.71
CA THR A 175 6.30 -18.28 15.27
C THR A 175 7.38 -19.37 15.23
N THR A 176 8.14 -19.47 14.13
CA THR A 176 9.28 -20.39 14.01
C THR A 176 10.38 -20.02 15.01
N VAL A 177 10.72 -18.73 15.13
CA VAL A 177 11.71 -18.23 16.11
C VAL A 177 11.29 -18.56 17.54
N GLY A 178 10.03 -18.30 17.90
CA GLY A 178 9.51 -18.61 19.24
C GLY A 178 9.49 -20.10 19.54
N SER A 179 9.16 -20.94 18.55
CA SER A 179 9.18 -22.40 18.70
C SER A 179 10.61 -22.91 18.92
N ARG A 180 11.58 -22.42 18.15
CA ARG A 180 13.00 -22.73 18.32
C ARG A 180 13.51 -22.31 19.71
N GLY A 181 13.13 -21.12 20.17
CA GLY A 181 13.48 -20.63 21.50
C GLY A 181 12.99 -21.55 22.61
N ARG A 182 11.73 -21.99 22.55
CA ARG A 182 11.18 -22.95 23.51
C ARG A 182 11.93 -24.28 23.51
N SER A 183 12.21 -24.84 22.32
CA SER A 183 12.96 -26.10 22.21
C SER A 183 14.36 -25.99 22.80
N ASN A 184 15.03 -24.85 22.61
CA ASN A 184 16.36 -24.64 23.18
C ASN A 184 16.32 -24.59 24.71
N LEU A 185 15.32 -23.93 25.31
CA LEU A 185 15.18 -23.83 26.77
C LEU A 185 14.92 -25.21 27.40
N HIS A 186 14.04 -26.01 26.80
CA HIS A 186 13.76 -27.37 27.29
C HIS A 186 14.98 -28.31 27.27
N ASN A 187 15.92 -28.10 26.35
CA ASN A 187 17.13 -28.93 26.29
C ASN A 187 18.12 -28.62 27.42
N VAL A 188 18.05 -27.43 28.04
CA VAL A 188 18.99 -27.09 29.12
C VAL A 188 18.56 -27.73 30.44
N ASP A 189 17.27 -27.77 30.74
CA ASP A 189 16.74 -28.38 31.98
C ASP A 189 16.95 -29.91 32.05
N GLY A 190 17.13 -30.57 30.89
CA GLY A 190 17.30 -32.02 30.82
C GLY A 190 18.71 -32.53 31.19
N SER A 191 19.69 -31.65 31.41
CA SER A 191 21.10 -32.04 31.55
C SER A 191 21.55 -32.31 33.00
N GLU A 192 20.73 -32.04 34.02
CA GLU A 192 21.15 -32.14 35.44
C GLU A 192 21.22 -33.57 36.01
N ASN A 193 20.83 -34.61 35.26
CA ASN A 193 20.74 -36.00 35.77
C ASN A 193 21.90 -36.94 35.36
N VAL A 194 23.02 -36.42 34.88
CA VAL A 194 24.20 -37.26 34.61
C VAL A 194 25.07 -37.27 35.86
N GLY A 195 25.10 -38.43 36.54
CA GLY A 195 25.99 -38.68 37.68
C GLY A 195 27.46 -38.36 37.39
N PRO A 196 28.31 -38.26 38.43
CA PRO A 196 29.66 -37.73 38.33
C PRO A 196 30.44 -38.37 37.18
N PRO A 197 31.18 -37.56 36.38
CA PRO A 197 31.87 -38.06 35.21
C PRO A 197 32.88 -39.14 35.62
N PRO A 198 32.95 -40.30 34.93
CA PRO A 198 34.04 -41.24 35.13
C PRO A 198 35.34 -40.53 34.77
N SER A 199 36.24 -40.42 35.75
CA SER A 199 37.57 -39.84 35.60
C SER A 199 38.36 -40.64 34.57
N THR A 200 38.27 -40.28 33.29
CA THR A 200 39.04 -40.92 32.23
C THR A 200 39.81 -39.87 31.46
N THR A 201 41.04 -39.68 31.91
CA THR A 201 42.10 -38.95 31.24
C THR A 201 42.39 -39.63 29.90
N GLN A 202 41.97 -39.05 28.78
CA GLN A 202 42.57 -39.35 27.48
C GLN A 202 42.76 -38.08 26.63
N PRO A 203 43.97 -37.87 26.06
CA PRO A 203 44.24 -36.77 25.15
C PRO A 203 43.93 -37.22 23.71
N THR A 204 42.85 -36.70 23.13
CA THR A 204 42.54 -36.98 21.72
C THR A 204 42.61 -35.69 20.90
N LYS A 205 43.58 -35.70 19.99
CA LYS A 205 43.89 -34.73 18.94
C LYS A 205 42.65 -34.11 18.31
N ALA A 206 42.59 -32.77 18.32
CA ALA A 206 41.59 -31.98 17.62
C ALA A 206 41.74 -32.11 16.10
N SER A 207 40.68 -32.55 15.43
CA SER A 207 40.47 -32.35 13.99
C SER A 207 39.48 -31.20 13.84
N ILE A 208 39.95 -30.09 13.28
CA ILE A 208 39.16 -28.90 12.99
C ILE A 208 38.46 -29.12 11.65
N ASP A 209 37.16 -29.41 11.68
CA ASP A 209 36.32 -29.35 10.48
C ASP A 209 35.67 -27.95 10.34
N PRO A 210 35.62 -27.38 9.13
CA PRO A 210 35.12 -26.03 8.90
C PRO A 210 33.58 -25.94 8.97
N PRO A 211 33.01 -24.82 9.45
CA PRO A 211 31.56 -24.64 9.54
C PRO A 211 31.00 -24.29 8.16
N GLY A 212 30.43 -25.25 7.46
CA GLY A 212 29.85 -25.02 6.14
C GLY A 212 28.77 -26.01 5.77
N ARG A 213 27.54 -25.82 6.26
CA ARG A 213 26.27 -26.06 5.55
C ARG A 213 25.08 -25.87 6.49
N PHE A 214 24.38 -24.74 6.35
CA PHE A 214 23.02 -24.60 6.84
C PHE A 214 22.11 -25.56 6.07
N SER A 215 21.72 -26.64 6.73
CA SER A 215 20.74 -27.60 6.22
C SER A 215 19.35 -26.96 6.26
N ARG A 216 18.84 -26.56 5.09
CA ARG A 216 17.41 -26.24 4.89
C ARG A 216 16.60 -27.53 5.06
N ARG A 217 16.16 -27.83 6.29
CA ARG A 217 15.05 -28.78 6.48
C ARG A 217 13.73 -28.07 6.25
N SER A 218 13.04 -28.54 5.22
CA SER A 218 11.64 -28.26 4.94
C SER A 218 10.81 -28.79 6.11
N VAL A 219 10.03 -27.91 6.75
CA VAL A 219 9.09 -28.27 7.83
C VAL A 219 7.70 -28.31 7.18
N SER A 220 7.20 -29.51 6.98
CA SER A 220 5.80 -29.77 6.64
C SER A 220 4.92 -29.72 7.89
N ASP A 221 3.78 -29.05 7.74
CA ASP A 221 2.51 -29.17 8.48
C ASP A 221 2.56 -29.58 9.97
N PHE A 222 2.40 -28.57 10.83
CA PHE A 222 1.86 -28.74 12.18
C PHE A 222 0.60 -27.88 12.33
N GLY A 223 -0.56 -28.52 12.22
CA GLY A 223 -1.83 -27.96 12.66
C GLY A 223 -1.91 -27.96 14.18
N VAL A 224 -1.73 -26.80 14.79
CA VAL A 224 -1.92 -26.59 16.23
C VAL A 224 -3.21 -25.79 16.45
N ARG A 225 -4.24 -26.48 16.93
CA ARG A 225 -5.48 -25.90 17.48
C ARG A 225 -5.19 -25.39 18.90
N ASN A 226 -5.04 -24.07 19.06
CA ASN A 226 -5.04 -23.42 20.37
C ASN A 226 -6.32 -22.58 20.54
N ASN A 227 -7.20 -23.01 21.43
CA ASN A 227 -8.50 -22.38 21.75
C ASN A 227 -8.38 -21.28 22.81
N LEU A 228 -7.55 -20.28 22.58
CA LEU A 228 -7.58 -19.04 23.34
C LEU A 228 -7.75 -17.91 22.34
N SER A 229 -9.01 -17.60 22.02
CA SER A 229 -9.36 -16.46 21.17
C SER A 229 -9.42 -15.22 22.06
N PRO A 230 -8.39 -14.36 22.08
CA PRO A 230 -8.51 -13.06 22.72
C PRO A 230 -9.64 -12.29 22.04
N SER A 231 -10.57 -11.77 22.84
CA SER A 231 -11.63 -10.88 22.34
C SER A 231 -10.98 -9.78 21.50
N PRO A 232 -11.39 -9.57 20.24
CA PRO A 232 -10.77 -8.57 19.38
C PRO A 232 -10.93 -7.17 19.99
N PRO A 233 -9.91 -6.31 19.89
CA PRO A 233 -9.94 -4.98 20.46
C PRO A 233 -11.14 -4.16 19.93
N SER A 234 -11.78 -3.41 20.82
CA SER A 234 -13.08 -2.74 20.60
C SER A 234 -13.13 -1.79 19.40
N TYR A 235 -11.98 -1.30 18.93
CA TYR A 235 -11.89 -0.43 17.75
C TYR A 235 -12.27 -1.15 16.45
N ILE A 236 -11.97 -2.45 16.32
CA ILE A 236 -12.27 -3.24 15.12
C ILE A 236 -13.80 -3.35 14.93
N ARG A 237 -14.54 -3.49 16.04
CA ARG A 237 -16.01 -3.56 16.04
C ARG A 237 -16.66 -2.23 15.63
N ARG A 238 -16.05 -1.09 15.98
CA ARG A 238 -16.55 0.24 15.58
C ARG A 238 -16.29 0.52 14.11
N ALA A 239 -15.08 0.26 13.63
CA ALA A 239 -14.72 0.53 12.23
C ALA A 239 -15.60 -0.24 11.24
N SER A 240 -15.86 -1.53 11.51
CA SER A 240 -16.70 -2.37 10.64
C SER A 240 -18.17 -1.90 10.57
N ALA A 241 -18.74 -1.38 11.65
CA ALA A 241 -20.13 -0.88 11.69
C ALA A 241 -20.35 0.39 10.84
N PHE A 242 -19.34 1.24 10.70
CA PHE A 242 -19.45 2.45 9.86
C PHE A 242 -19.57 2.13 8.36
N PHE A 243 -18.86 1.10 7.89
CA PHE A 243 -18.86 0.74 6.48
C PHE A 243 -20.10 -0.07 6.06
N THR A 244 -20.65 -0.90 6.96
CA THR A 244 -21.89 -1.63 6.67
C THR A 244 -23.10 -0.71 6.60
N ARG A 245 -23.15 0.36 7.41
CA ARG A 245 -24.27 1.32 7.39
C ARG A 245 -24.35 2.13 6.10
N ARG A 246 -23.22 2.45 5.45
CA ARG A 246 -23.22 3.19 4.18
C ARG A 246 -23.72 2.39 2.98
N LYS A 247 -23.61 1.06 3.00
CA LYS A 247 -24.14 0.21 1.91
C LYS A 247 -25.67 0.19 1.86
N SER A 248 -26.37 0.60 2.92
CA SER A 248 -27.85 0.63 2.93
C SER A 248 -28.45 2.00 2.57
N THR A 249 -27.63 3.02 2.27
CA THR A 249 -28.12 4.40 2.01
C THR A 249 -27.81 4.90 0.60
N HIS A 250 -27.56 3.99 -0.35
CA HIS A 250 -27.83 4.31 -1.76
C HIS A 250 -29.33 4.06 -2.00
N ALA A 251 -30.14 5.03 -1.57
CA ALA A 251 -31.50 5.15 -2.06
C ALA A 251 -31.43 5.23 -3.58
N SER A 252 -32.08 4.28 -4.25
CA SER A 252 -32.30 4.26 -5.69
C SER A 252 -32.99 5.56 -6.10
N VAL A 253 -32.22 6.55 -6.54
CA VAL A 253 -32.74 7.71 -7.30
C VAL A 253 -32.93 7.22 -8.73
N ALA A 254 -33.99 6.44 -8.94
CA ALA A 254 -34.59 6.22 -10.24
C ALA A 254 -35.96 6.89 -10.19
N ASN A 255 -36.22 7.78 -11.14
CA ASN A 255 -37.46 8.51 -11.39
C ASN A 255 -37.71 9.75 -10.51
N MET A 256 -36.93 10.82 -10.75
CA MET A 256 -37.49 12.17 -10.72
C MET A 256 -38.00 12.44 -12.14
N ASP A 257 -39.27 12.11 -12.35
CA ASP A 257 -40.04 12.45 -13.55
C ASP A 257 -40.14 13.98 -13.60
N VAL A 258 -39.47 14.60 -14.57
CA VAL A 258 -39.55 16.04 -14.84
C VAL A 258 -40.90 16.26 -15.52
N SER A 259 -41.90 16.56 -14.70
CA SER A 259 -43.23 16.96 -15.17
C SER A 259 -43.14 18.36 -15.76
N ASP A 260 -43.09 18.43 -17.09
CA ASP A 260 -43.26 19.66 -17.86
C ASP A 260 -44.67 20.22 -17.65
N GLY A 261 -44.73 21.39 -17.02
CA GLY A 261 -45.94 22.17 -16.82
C GLY A 261 -46.50 22.69 -18.14
N ARG A 262 -47.42 21.94 -18.73
CA ARG A 262 -48.19 22.32 -19.91
C ARG A 262 -49.33 23.28 -19.54
N SER A 263 -49.51 24.34 -20.33
CA SER A 263 -50.77 25.07 -20.42
C SER A 263 -51.20 25.20 -21.89
N ARG A 264 -52.51 24.98 -22.13
CA ARG A 264 -53.37 25.31 -23.30
C ARG A 264 -53.61 24.24 -24.40
N PRO A 265 -54.78 24.29 -25.11
CA PRO A 265 -55.83 23.28 -24.93
C PRO A 265 -56.40 22.65 -26.22
N ALA A 266 -57.11 21.54 -26.01
CA ALA A 266 -58.27 20.98 -26.72
C ALA A 266 -58.36 21.02 -28.26
N THR A 267 -58.22 19.85 -28.90
CA THR A 267 -59.02 19.46 -30.07
C THR A 267 -59.19 17.91 -30.15
N THR A 268 -60.44 17.48 -29.99
CA THR A 268 -61.23 16.37 -30.58
C THR A 268 -60.57 15.08 -31.13
N PRO A 269 -61.18 13.87 -30.90
CA PRO A 269 -60.70 12.54 -31.35
C PRO A 269 -61.30 12.12 -32.72
N PRO A 270 -60.92 10.99 -33.37
CA PRO A 270 -61.57 9.69 -33.07
C PRO A 270 -60.78 8.38 -33.39
N ALA A 271 -61.42 7.27 -33.03
CA ALA A 271 -61.43 5.94 -33.67
C ALA A 271 -60.30 4.91 -33.40
N THR A 272 -60.69 3.91 -32.60
CA THR A 272 -60.68 2.46 -32.88
C THR A 272 -59.61 1.91 -33.82
N ASP A 273 -58.77 0.98 -33.34
CA ASP A 273 -58.84 -0.40 -33.83
C ASP A 273 -58.06 -1.43 -32.99
N ARG A 274 -58.65 -2.62 -32.91
CA ARG A 274 -58.14 -3.84 -32.28
C ARG A 274 -57.20 -4.56 -33.25
N HIS A 275 -56.14 -5.23 -32.75
CA HIS A 275 -55.75 -6.63 -33.06
C HIS A 275 -54.40 -7.06 -32.39
N PRO A 276 -54.04 -8.35 -32.33
CA PRO A 276 -53.59 -9.05 -31.10
C PRO A 276 -52.09 -9.45 -31.14
N PRO A 277 -51.54 -10.21 -30.16
CA PRO A 277 -50.10 -10.41 -30.03
C PRO A 277 -49.59 -11.56 -30.93
N ILE A 278 -48.50 -11.31 -31.64
CA ILE A 278 -47.74 -12.34 -32.36
C ILE A 278 -46.59 -12.80 -31.47
N PHE A 279 -46.68 -14.07 -31.08
CA PHE A 279 -45.58 -14.89 -30.61
C PHE A 279 -44.59 -15.06 -31.77
N ASP A 280 -43.29 -14.87 -31.52
CA ASP A 280 -42.29 -15.60 -32.28
C ASP A 280 -41.08 -15.97 -31.41
N LYS A 281 -40.87 -17.29 -31.37
CA LYS A 281 -39.66 -17.97 -30.92
C LYS A 281 -38.49 -17.51 -31.81
N ARG A 282 -37.36 -17.14 -31.21
CA ARG A 282 -36.08 -17.32 -31.89
C ARG A 282 -35.00 -17.81 -30.93
N GLU A 283 -34.86 -19.12 -31.00
CA GLU A 283 -33.68 -19.90 -30.66
C GLU A 283 -32.51 -19.43 -31.54
N ALA A 284 -31.39 -19.06 -30.92
CA ALA A 284 -30.14 -18.82 -31.62
C ALA A 284 -28.96 -19.28 -30.76
N ALA A 285 -28.05 -19.95 -31.44
CA ALA A 285 -27.05 -20.87 -30.94
C ALA A 285 -25.91 -20.22 -30.14
N SER A 286 -25.35 -21.06 -29.28
CA SER A 286 -24.06 -20.90 -28.60
C SER A 286 -22.92 -20.74 -29.61
N VAL A 287 -22.23 -19.60 -29.56
CA VAL A 287 -20.97 -19.36 -30.27
C VAL A 287 -19.83 -19.50 -29.25
N ALA A 288 -18.95 -20.47 -29.50
CA ALA A 288 -17.75 -20.72 -28.71
C ALA A 288 -16.74 -19.58 -28.86
N PRO A 289 -16.02 -19.18 -27.79
CA PRO A 289 -14.93 -18.23 -27.90
C PRO A 289 -13.64 -18.93 -28.35
N SER A 290 -13.12 -18.48 -29.49
CA SER A 290 -11.78 -18.80 -29.98
C SER A 290 -10.71 -18.05 -29.18
N SER A 291 -9.67 -18.79 -28.80
CA SER A 291 -8.49 -18.33 -28.07
C SER A 291 -7.68 -17.28 -28.84
N PRO A 292 -7.12 -16.25 -28.18
CA PRO A 292 -6.16 -15.36 -28.81
C PRO A 292 -4.74 -15.94 -28.77
N SER A 293 -4.10 -15.96 -29.93
CA SER A 293 -2.70 -16.27 -30.17
C SER A 293 -1.78 -15.22 -29.55
N SER A 294 -0.84 -15.68 -28.74
CA SER A 294 0.24 -14.90 -28.13
C SER A 294 1.28 -14.54 -29.19
N VAL A 295 1.33 -13.28 -29.62
CA VAL A 295 2.41 -12.72 -30.43
C VAL A 295 3.46 -12.13 -29.49
N ASN A 296 4.57 -12.84 -29.34
CA ASN A 296 5.75 -12.37 -28.62
C ASN A 296 6.57 -11.47 -29.56
N ASN A 297 6.44 -10.16 -29.42
CA ASN A 297 7.41 -9.21 -29.98
C ASN A 297 8.41 -8.82 -28.89
N ALA A 298 9.58 -9.47 -28.92
CA ALA A 298 10.76 -9.02 -28.19
C ALA A 298 11.41 -7.88 -28.97
N THR A 299 11.15 -6.65 -28.56
CA THR A 299 11.88 -5.47 -29.04
C THR A 299 13.13 -5.32 -28.20
N ASP A 300 14.25 -5.71 -28.79
CA ASP A 300 15.61 -5.48 -28.31
C ASP A 300 15.87 -3.96 -28.28
N LEU A 301 16.12 -3.40 -27.10
CA LEU A 301 16.52 -2.00 -26.92
C LEU A 301 17.97 -1.94 -26.44
N PRO A 302 18.82 -1.09 -27.04
CA PRO A 302 20.24 -1.02 -26.70
C PRO A 302 20.46 -0.35 -25.35
N ARG A 303 21.36 -0.97 -24.58
CA ARG A 303 21.86 -0.53 -23.28
C ARG A 303 22.64 0.79 -23.42
N PRO A 304 22.27 1.88 -22.73
CA PRO A 304 23.07 3.10 -22.72
C PRO A 304 24.33 2.90 -21.87
N GLN A 305 25.49 3.24 -22.45
CA GLN A 305 26.76 3.30 -21.74
C GLN A 305 26.78 4.53 -20.82
N LEU A 306 27.13 4.32 -19.55
CA LEU A 306 27.41 5.38 -18.58
C LEU A 306 28.86 5.86 -18.73
N PRO A 307 29.11 7.18 -18.77
CA PRO A 307 30.46 7.71 -18.72
C PRO A 307 31.03 7.64 -17.30
N SER A 308 32.12 6.91 -17.16
CA SER A 308 33.01 6.92 -16.00
C SER A 308 33.85 8.19 -16.01
N HIS A 309 33.44 9.22 -15.25
CA HIS A 309 34.30 10.34 -14.92
C HIS A 309 34.54 10.41 -13.41
N LEU A 310 35.84 10.43 -13.10
CA LEU A 310 36.47 10.59 -11.80
C LEU A 310 35.87 11.76 -11.03
N THR A 311 35.67 11.56 -9.72
CA THR A 311 35.75 12.65 -8.75
C THR A 311 36.78 12.28 -7.70
N ASP A 312 37.90 13.01 -7.76
CA ASP A 312 38.87 13.14 -6.70
C ASP A 312 38.16 13.54 -5.39
N VAL A 313 38.30 12.70 -4.36
CA VAL A 313 37.92 13.08 -2.99
C VAL A 313 39.16 13.68 -2.34
N THR A 314 39.17 15.01 -2.26
CA THR A 314 40.11 15.77 -1.44
C THR A 314 39.83 15.48 0.03
N ILE A 315 40.79 14.85 0.72
CA ILE A 315 40.79 14.66 2.16
C ILE A 315 41.11 16.02 2.79
N LEU A 316 40.12 16.66 3.41
CA LEU A 316 40.35 17.81 4.28
C LEU A 316 40.59 17.31 5.71
N GLU A 317 41.84 17.50 6.11
CA GLU A 317 42.41 17.35 7.43
C GLU A 317 41.66 18.25 8.45
N LEU A 318 41.02 17.65 9.45
CA LEU A 318 40.41 18.38 10.57
C LEU A 318 41.36 18.27 11.77
N THR A 319 42.15 19.31 11.97
CA THR A 319 43.00 19.48 13.16
C THR A 319 42.15 19.80 14.40
N HIS A 320 42.41 19.03 15.46
CA HIS A 320 41.98 19.26 16.83
C HIS A 320 42.27 20.69 17.31
N HIS A 321 41.30 21.31 17.98
CA HIS A 321 41.56 22.29 19.03
C HIS A 321 40.76 21.90 20.27
N ASN A 322 41.50 21.58 21.33
CA ASN A 322 41.00 21.46 22.69
C ASN A 322 40.92 22.87 23.28
N ASP A 323 39.82 23.16 23.96
CA ASP A 323 39.76 23.99 25.17
C ASP A 323 38.94 23.22 26.22
#